data_AF-A0A9W8U6Q6-F1
#
_entry.id   AF-A0A9W8U6Q6-F1
#
_cell.length_a   1.000
_cell.length_b   1.000
_cell.length_c   1.000
_cell.angle_alpha   90.00
_cell.angle_beta   90.00
_cell.angle_gamma   90.00
#
_symmetry.space_group_name_H-M   'P 1'
#
loop_
_entity.id
_entity.type
_entity.pdbx_description
1 polymer ?
#
loop_
_entity_poly.entity_id
_entity_poly.type
_entity_poly.pdbx_seq_one_letter_code
_entity_poly.pdbx_strand_id
1 'polypeptide(L)' 'MATVLINDFVLCQEHILEVCDDCNFDLREENDAFYGYDSIDRDAVEVPPVTLADDGSYQCDKHQSQC' A
#
# COMPACT_ATOMS: atom_id res chain seq x y z
N MET A 1 -12.03 8.58 3.56
CA MET A 1 -11.30 7.51 2.84
C MET A 1 -10.46 6.75 3.82
N ALA A 2 -10.28 5.45 3.60
CA ALA A 2 -9.63 4.54 4.54
C ALA A 2 -8.30 4.05 3.97
N THR A 3 -7.41 3.62 4.87
CA THR A 3 -6.13 3.00 4.54
C THR A 3 -6.21 1.49 4.71
N VAL A 4 -5.34 0.78 4.00
CA VAL A 4 -5.18 -0.66 4.07
C VAL A 4 -3.72 -1.01 4.30
N LEU A 5 -3.47 -2.12 5.00
CA LEU A 5 -2.14 -2.68 5.19
C LEU A 5 -1.97 -3.89 4.27
N ILE A 6 -0.99 -3.84 3.37
CA ILE A 6 -0.64 -4.96 2.48
C ILE A 6 0.87 -5.16 2.60
N ASN A 7 1.34 -6.36 2.97
CA ASN A 7 2.73 -6.63 3.35
C ASN A 7 3.29 -5.61 4.37
N ASP A 8 2.49 -5.26 5.38
CA ASP A 8 2.80 -4.23 6.40
C ASP A 8 3.01 -2.82 5.84
N PHE A 9 2.62 -2.56 4.60
CA PHE A 9 2.72 -1.27 3.94
C PHE A 9 1.36 -0.55 3.96
N VAL A 10 1.34 0.71 4.40
CA VAL A 10 0.13 1.54 4.45
C VAL A 10 -0.15 2.11 3.06
N LEU A 11 -1.34 1.82 2.54
CA LEU A 11 -1.79 2.23 1.21
C LEU A 11 -3.19 2.81 1.28
N CYS A 12 -3.59 3.58 0.27
CA CYS A 12 -5.00 3.94 0.12
C CYS A 12 -5.82 2.69 -0.23
N GLN A 13 -6.98 2.51 0.42
CA GLN A 13 -7.78 1.28 0.25
C GLN A 13 -8.38 1.15 -1.16
N GLU A 14 -8.69 2.25 -1.84
CA GLU A 14 -9.38 2.22 -3.14
C GLU A 14 -8.43 2.00 -4.32
N HIS A 15 -7.25 2.62 -4.31
CA HIS A 15 -6.31 2.56 -5.43
C HIS A 15 -5.08 1.71 -5.14
N ILE A 16 -4.87 1.28 -3.88
CA ILE A 16 -3.72 0.48 -3.47
C ILE A 16 -2.40 1.20 -3.83
N LEU A 17 -2.40 2.52 -3.63
CA LEU A 17 -1.26 3.41 -3.86
C LEU A 17 -0.82 4.05 -2.56
N GLU A 18 0.49 4.21 -2.43
CA GLU A 18 1.12 4.90 -1.31
C GLU A 18 0.98 6.42 -1.41
N VAL A 19 1.26 6.94 -2.61
CA VAL A 19 0.98 8.33 -2.99
C VAL A 19 -0.17 8.28 -3.98
N CYS A 20 -1.29 8.90 -3.62
CA CYS A 20 -2.51 8.84 -4.39
C CYS A 20 -3.11 10.23 -4.52
N ASP A 21 -2.99 10.81 -5.71
CA ASP A 21 -3.51 12.14 -6.02
C ASP A 21 -5.04 12.20 -5.94
N ASP A 22 -5.72 11.12 -6.34
CA ASP A 22 -7.18 11.01 -6.27
C ASP A 22 -7.69 11.00 -4.81
N CYS A 23 -6.92 10.38 -3.91
CA CYS A 23 -7.22 10.33 -2.48
C CYS A 23 -6.60 11.49 -1.68
N ASN A 24 -5.72 12.27 -2.31
CA ASN A 24 -4.87 13.27 -1.68
C ASN A 24 -4.11 12.70 -0.47
N PHE A 25 -3.53 11.51 -0.64
CA PHE A 25 -2.69 10.84 0.35
C PHE A 25 -1.24 10.79 -0.11
N ASP A 26 -0.34 11.02 0.85
CA ASP A 26 1.10 10.82 0.72
C ASP A 26 1.56 10.09 1.99
N LEU A 27 1.63 8.76 1.91
CA LEU A 27 1.92 7.90 3.05
C LEU A 27 3.41 7.51 3.15
N ARG A 28 4.28 8.20 2.39
CA ARG A 28 5.71 7.89 2.35
C ARG A 28 6.35 8.06 3.73
N GLU A 29 6.00 9.15 4.44
CA GLU A 29 6.54 9.41 5.79
C GLU A 29 6.11 8.32 6.78
N GLU A 30 4.84 7.92 6.76
CA GLU A 30 4.30 6.88 7.63
C GLU A 30 4.92 5.51 7.36
N ASN A 31 5.09 5.14 6.09
CA ASN A 31 5.74 3.89 5.70
C ASN A 31 7.23 3.89 6.05
N ASP A 32 7.94 4.97 5.74
CA ASP A 32 9.37 5.08 6.06
C ASP A 32 9.57 5.00 7.58
N ALA A 33 8.75 5.70 8.37
CA ALA A 33 8.78 5.65 9.83
C ALA A 33 8.45 4.26 10.40
N PHE A 34 7.50 3.53 9.79
CA PHE A 34 7.15 2.17 10.21
C PHE A 34 8.34 1.21 10.11
N TYR A 35 9.16 1.32 9.07
CA TYR A 35 10.38 0.52 8.91
C TYR A 35 11.61 1.12 9.59
N GLY A 36 11.47 2.25 10.30
CA GLY A 36 12.56 2.91 11.01
C GLY A 36 13.53 3.66 10.10
N TYR A 37 13.09 4.05 8.90
CA TYR A 37 13.83 4.92 8.00
C TYR A 37 13.50 6.39 8.27
N ASP A 38 14.46 7.26 8.00
CA ASP A 38 14.20 8.69 7.90
C ASP A 38 13.43 8.96 6.60
N SER A 39 12.36 9.75 6.68
CA SER A 39 11.61 10.19 5.50
C SER A 39 12.53 10.96 4.56
N ILE A 40 12.57 10.54 3.29
CA ILE A 40 13.37 11.16 2.24
C ILE A 40 12.50 11.44 1.01
N ASP A 41 12.93 12.40 0.19
CA ASP A 41 12.27 12.67 -1.09
C ASP A 41 12.57 11.54 -2.08
N ARG A 42 11.65 10.58 -2.17
CA ARG A 42 11.74 9.41 -3.05
C ARG A 42 10.43 9.16 -3.79
N ASP A 43 10.51 8.45 -4.90
CA ASP A 43 9.34 8.04 -5.67
C ASP A 43 8.46 7.06 -4.88
N ALA A 44 7.15 7.10 -5.13
CA ALA A 44 6.20 6.16 -4.53
C ALA A 44 6.59 4.70 -4.84
N VAL A 45 6.37 3.79 -3.88
CA VAL A 45 6.62 2.37 -4.12
C VAL A 45 5.54 1.82 -5.05
N GLU A 46 5.96 1.11 -6.11
CA GLU A 46 5.05 0.36 -6.96
C GLU A 46 4.58 -0.91 -6.24
N VAL A 47 3.27 -0.99 -6.01
CA VAL A 47 2.65 -2.17 -5.41
C VAL A 47 2.28 -3.14 -6.54
N PRO A 48 2.65 -4.44 -6.43
CA PRO A 48 2.19 -5.42 -7.41
C PRO A 48 0.66 -5.48 -7.43
N PRO A 49 0.06 -5.84 -8.58
CA PRO A 49 -1.40 -5.98 -8.66
C PRO A 49 -1.89 -7.05 -7.68
N VAL A 50 -2.89 -6.66 -6.89
CA VAL A 50 -3.53 -7.50 -5.87
C VAL A 50 -5.03 -7.57 -6.12
N THR A 51 -5.62 -8.71 -5.77
CA THR A 51 -7.06 -8.92 -5.76
C THR A 51 -7.53 -9.06 -4.32
N LEU A 52 -8.67 -8.42 -4.01
CA LEU A 52 -9.39 -8.66 -2.77
C LEU A 52 -10.21 -9.95 -2.91
N ALA A 53 -9.88 -10.97 -2.13
CA ALA A 53 -10.60 -12.24 -2.09
C ALA A 53 -11.92 -12.12 -1.29
N ASP A 54 -12.80 -13.10 -1.46
CA ASP A 54 -14.13 -13.13 -0.81
C ASP A 54 -14.07 -13.15 0.72
N ASP A 55 -12.94 -13.60 1.28
CA ASP A 55 -12.68 -13.64 2.73
C ASP A 55 -12.12 -12.30 3.27
N GLY A 56 -11.93 -11.31 2.40
CA GLY A 56 -11.38 -10.00 2.72
C GLY A 56 -9.85 -9.95 2.76
N SER A 57 -9.15 -11.04 2.40
CA SER A 57 -7.69 -11.04 2.27
C SER A 57 -7.24 -10.45 0.92
N TYR A 58 -6.10 -9.77 0.91
CA TYR A 58 -5.46 -9.35 -0.34
C TYR A 58 -4.52 -10.46 -0.81
N GLN A 59 -4.62 -10.80 -2.09
CA GLN A 59 -3.82 -11.84 -2.73
C GLN A 59 -3.07 -11.26 -3.93
N CYS A 60 -1.83 -11.68 -4.11
CA CYS A 60 -1.05 -11.30 -5.29
C CYS A 60 -1.67 -11.93 -6.54
N ASP A 61 -1.99 -11.14 -7.56
CA ASP A 61 -2.64 -11.65 -8.78
C ASP A 61 -1.81 -12.72 -9.49
N LYS A 62 -0.48 -12.61 -9.39
CA LYS A 62 0.45 -13.52 -10.07
C LYS A 62 0.55 -14.89 -9.39
N HIS A 63 0.56 -14.93 -8.07
CA HIS A 63 0.86 -16.15 -7.29
C HIS A 63 -0.34 -16.65 -6.49
N GLN A 64 -1.44 -15.90 -6.46
CA GLN A 64 -2.67 -16.16 -5.68
C GLN A 64 -2.37 -16.48 -4.21
N SER A 65 -1.27 -15.91 -3.70
CA SER A 65 -0.82 -16.05 -2.32
C SER A 65 -1.20 -14.81 -1.55
N GLN A 66 -1.48 -14.97 -0.26
CA GLN A 66 -1.79 -13.86 0.63
C GLN A 66 -0.62 -12.86 0.70
N CYS A 67 -0.96 -11.58 0.59
CA CYS A 67 -0.06 -10.43 0.76
C CYS A 67 -0.12 -9.87 2.18
#